data_AF-A0A941NV79-F1
#
_entry.id   AF-A0A941NV79-F1
#
_cell.length_a   1.000
_cell.length_b   1.000
_cell.length_c   1.000
_cell.angle_alpha   90.00
_cell.angle_beta   90.00
_cell.angle_gamma   90.00
#
_symmetry.space_group_name_H-M   'P 1'
#
loop_
_entity.id
_entity.type
_entity.pdbx_description
1 polymer ?
#
loop_
_entity_poly.entity_id
_entity_poly.type
_entity_poly.pdbx_seq_one_letter_code
_entity_poly.pdbx_strand_id
1 'polypeptide(L)'
;MGKDTKAAVEAKAATVIQKWARRFLVRKNLNLKFTQVGENITSLQMALSKLLSPTTPLVFSKSHEIMVTRVRTQGCEIKLVSNQGTPDAMRKFFANEGAKTGAVINGGFYAINGFYELRTNSPIGLHRFSFNYSNGPHSDVIKKDFDNTQKYFEHKENDISPEFEEYKGKDLESRLHLKTQTPYAMRDQYGVVKITYDGKVDIRRMSNFTNRTFAKFLSDAKEVFSSGPFLTLDGETVFKEEMLKEKPYQFQQVKAYFGTHPGSVPPGTFYHADQPNPRSAIGLAANGDLLMVTVKGEEDPSHRDGLTLAQFAELMKLLGAKTALNLDGGYSACHGVFNETMLTPLFVKKAGREKLIPYGIMAIENKSEEENLSEQENKSVPNKKAPKKKIPNKKIPNKKLNFV
;
A
#
# COMPACT_ATOMS: atom_id res chain seq x y z
N MET A 1 -40.26 2.47 -3.44
CA MET A 1 -39.41 3.47 -4.13
C MET A 1 -37.90 3.29 -3.88
N GLY A 2 -37.40 2.09 -3.51
CA GLY A 2 -36.01 1.95 -3.01
C GLY A 2 -35.11 0.91 -3.71
N LYS A 3 -35.50 0.35 -4.87
CA LYS A 3 -34.66 -0.60 -5.62
C LYS A 3 -33.97 0.02 -6.85
N ASP A 4 -34.58 1.04 -7.45
CA ASP A 4 -34.07 1.64 -8.69
C ASP A 4 -32.92 2.63 -8.48
N THR A 5 -32.75 3.15 -7.26
CA THR A 5 -31.65 4.08 -6.93
C THR A 5 -30.33 3.38 -6.66
N LYS A 6 -30.33 2.20 -6.01
CA LYS A 6 -29.10 1.43 -5.72
C LYS A 6 -28.48 0.85 -7.00
N ALA A 7 -29.30 0.29 -7.89
CA ALA A 7 -28.85 -0.19 -9.20
C ALA A 7 -28.33 0.95 -10.11
N ALA A 8 -28.91 2.16 -10.02
CA ALA A 8 -28.45 3.32 -10.78
C ALA A 8 -27.12 3.92 -10.26
N VAL A 9 -26.84 3.80 -8.96
CA VAL A 9 -25.57 4.21 -8.34
C VAL A 9 -24.46 3.17 -8.62
N GLU A 10 -24.77 1.88 -8.50
CA GLU A 10 -23.87 0.77 -8.87
C GLU A 10 -23.48 0.84 -10.37
N ALA A 11 -24.42 1.19 -11.25
CA ALA A 11 -24.16 1.40 -12.67
C ALA A 11 -23.25 2.62 -12.96
N LYS A 12 -23.24 3.66 -12.11
CA LYS A 12 -22.46 4.90 -12.30
C LYS A 12 -20.98 4.79 -11.86
N ALA A 13 -20.67 4.07 -10.78
CA ALA A 13 -19.28 3.87 -10.35
C ALA A 13 -18.56 2.83 -11.22
N ALA A 14 -19.24 1.73 -11.53
CA ALA A 14 -18.76 0.71 -12.47
C ALA A 14 -18.47 1.31 -13.85
N THR A 15 -19.22 2.33 -14.30
CA THR A 15 -19.07 2.87 -15.65
C THR A 15 -17.77 3.63 -15.90
N VAL A 16 -17.06 4.23 -14.93
CA VAL A 16 -15.84 5.00 -15.28
C VAL A 16 -14.66 4.07 -15.54
N ILE A 17 -14.39 3.10 -14.65
CA ILE A 17 -13.32 2.11 -14.86
C ILE A 17 -13.70 1.16 -16.00
N GLN A 18 -14.98 0.79 -16.15
CA GLN A 18 -15.44 0.02 -17.31
C GLN A 18 -15.35 0.80 -18.62
N LYS A 19 -15.75 2.07 -18.67
CA LYS A 19 -15.61 2.90 -19.88
C LYS A 19 -14.15 3.14 -20.20
N TRP A 20 -13.30 3.35 -19.19
CA TRP A 20 -11.86 3.43 -19.37
C TRP A 20 -11.29 2.14 -19.97
N ALA A 21 -11.56 1.00 -19.32
CA ALA A 21 -11.11 -0.31 -19.78
C ALA A 21 -11.64 -0.60 -21.19
N ARG A 22 -12.88 -0.24 -21.51
CA ARG A 22 -13.46 -0.44 -22.86
C ARG A 22 -12.97 0.57 -23.90
N ARG A 23 -12.45 1.74 -23.49
CA ARG A 23 -11.98 2.82 -24.39
C ARG A 23 -10.50 2.66 -24.76
N PHE A 24 -9.67 2.14 -23.86
CA PHE A 24 -8.22 2.03 -24.05
C PHE A 24 -7.72 0.60 -24.29
N LEU A 25 -8.57 -0.41 -24.06
CA LEU A 25 -8.18 -1.82 -24.21
C LEU A 25 -8.87 -2.43 -25.44
N VAL A 26 -8.09 -3.00 -26.35
CA VAL A 26 -8.61 -3.66 -27.56
C VAL A 26 -9.53 -4.81 -27.16
N ARG A 27 -10.70 -4.89 -27.78
CA ARG A 27 -11.74 -5.92 -27.51
C ARG A 27 -11.33 -7.38 -27.70
N LYS A 28 -10.12 -7.69 -28.16
CA LYS A 28 -9.67 -9.07 -28.40
C LYS A 28 -8.76 -9.55 -27.27
N ASN A 29 -9.22 -10.56 -26.53
CA ASN A 29 -8.51 -11.32 -25.49
C ASN A 29 -8.30 -10.65 -24.13
N LEU A 30 -9.33 -10.01 -23.58
CA LEU A 30 -9.27 -9.36 -22.28
C LEU A 30 -10.20 -10.01 -21.26
N ASN A 31 -9.58 -10.68 -20.27
CA ASN A 31 -10.29 -11.18 -19.10
C ASN A 31 -10.39 -10.06 -18.07
N LEU A 32 -11.59 -9.46 -17.97
CA LEU A 32 -11.92 -8.43 -16.99
C LEU A 32 -12.86 -9.02 -15.94
N LYS A 33 -12.50 -8.92 -14.67
CA LYS A 33 -13.37 -9.27 -13.55
C LYS A 33 -13.64 -8.02 -12.72
N PHE A 34 -14.87 -7.55 -12.77
CA PHE A 34 -15.34 -6.43 -11.97
C PHE A 34 -15.90 -6.94 -10.64
N THR A 35 -15.60 -6.24 -9.57
CA THR A 35 -16.13 -6.55 -8.24
C THR A 35 -16.49 -5.24 -7.56
N GLN A 36 -17.80 -4.99 -7.43
CA GLN A 36 -18.31 -3.94 -6.57
C GLN A 36 -18.21 -4.46 -5.14
N VAL A 37 -17.43 -3.76 -4.31
CA VAL A 37 -17.13 -4.21 -2.94
C VAL A 37 -18.11 -3.54 -1.97
N GLY A 38 -18.40 -2.27 -2.19
CA GLY A 38 -19.46 -1.52 -1.51
C GLY A 38 -19.83 -0.27 -2.33
N GLU A 39 -20.42 0.78 -1.77
CA GLU A 39 -20.88 1.94 -2.56
C GLU A 39 -19.72 2.83 -3.03
N ASN A 40 -18.65 2.88 -2.25
CA ASN A 40 -17.51 3.76 -2.43
C ASN A 40 -16.22 3.02 -2.83
N ILE A 41 -16.25 1.69 -2.90
CA ILE A 41 -15.10 0.85 -3.24
C ILE A 41 -15.45 -0.07 -4.41
N THR A 42 -14.72 0.10 -5.52
CA THR A 42 -14.84 -0.74 -6.72
C THR A 42 -13.48 -1.29 -7.09
N SER A 43 -13.41 -2.60 -7.35
CA SER A 43 -12.19 -3.25 -7.82
C SER A 43 -12.36 -3.83 -9.22
N LEU A 44 -11.29 -3.76 -10.00
CA LEU A 44 -11.15 -4.37 -11.31
C LEU A 44 -9.87 -5.19 -11.35
N GLN A 45 -10.01 -6.47 -11.63
CA GLN A 45 -8.92 -7.35 -11.98
C GLN A 45 -8.89 -7.53 -13.51
N MET A 46 -7.71 -7.40 -14.10
CA MET A 46 -7.51 -7.51 -15.54
C MET A 46 -6.25 -8.32 -15.85
N ALA A 47 -6.28 -9.09 -16.93
CA ALA A 47 -5.09 -9.70 -17.53
C ALA A 47 -4.81 -9.02 -18.87
N LEU A 48 -3.61 -8.44 -19.02
CA LEU A 48 -3.24 -7.60 -20.15
C LEU A 48 -1.86 -7.93 -20.70
N SER A 49 -1.78 -8.23 -22.00
CA SER A 49 -0.51 -8.28 -22.75
C SER A 49 -0.29 -7.03 -23.61
N LYS A 50 -1.30 -6.16 -23.74
CA LYS A 50 -1.23 -4.94 -24.54
C LYS A 50 -2.20 -3.89 -24.02
N LEU A 51 -1.73 -2.65 -23.88
CA LEU A 51 -2.54 -1.48 -23.56
C LEU A 51 -2.34 -0.43 -24.65
N LEU A 52 -3.39 -0.09 -25.41
CA LEU A 52 -3.29 0.93 -26.43
C LEU A 52 -3.51 2.31 -25.79
N SER A 53 -2.43 3.09 -25.62
CA SER A 53 -2.56 4.54 -25.47
C SER A 53 -2.74 5.18 -26.86
N PRO A 54 -3.50 6.29 -26.98
CA PRO A 54 -3.54 7.08 -28.21
C PRO A 54 -2.17 7.59 -28.68
N THR A 55 -1.20 7.74 -27.76
CA THR A 55 0.12 8.32 -28.06
C THR A 55 1.24 7.28 -28.11
N THR A 56 1.22 6.23 -27.27
CA THR A 56 2.24 5.17 -27.29
C THR A 56 1.67 3.85 -26.77
N PRO A 57 1.48 2.83 -27.63
CA PRO A 57 0.97 1.54 -27.16
C PRO A 57 1.98 0.88 -26.21
N LEU A 58 1.54 0.56 -24.99
CA LEU A 58 2.28 -0.33 -24.11
C LEU A 58 2.06 -1.76 -24.58
N VAL A 59 3.12 -2.38 -25.09
CA VAL A 59 3.10 -3.78 -25.50
C VAL A 59 3.97 -4.55 -24.53
N PHE A 60 3.38 -5.55 -23.87
CA PHE A 60 4.10 -6.45 -23.00
C PHE A 60 4.44 -7.72 -23.75
N SER A 61 5.56 -8.36 -23.41
CA SER A 61 5.95 -9.64 -24.01
C SER A 61 5.01 -10.78 -23.59
N LYS A 62 4.30 -10.63 -22.46
CA LYS A 62 3.31 -11.58 -21.95
C LYS A 62 2.16 -10.86 -21.24
N SER A 63 1.10 -11.59 -20.90
CA SER A 63 -0.04 -11.06 -20.16
C SER A 63 0.30 -10.92 -18.67
N HIS A 64 0.02 -9.76 -18.09
CA HIS A 64 0.20 -9.50 -16.66
C HIS A 64 -1.15 -9.34 -15.96
N GLU A 65 -1.27 -9.94 -14.78
CA GLU A 65 -2.43 -9.79 -13.91
C GLU A 65 -2.29 -8.50 -13.10
N ILE A 66 -3.28 -7.62 -13.21
CA ILE A 66 -3.30 -6.29 -12.60
C ILE A 66 -4.60 -6.15 -11.81
N MET A 67 -4.51 -5.58 -10.62
CA MET A 67 -5.68 -5.19 -9.84
C MET A 67 -5.65 -3.71 -9.54
N VAL A 68 -6.79 -3.09 -9.82
CA VAL A 68 -7.04 -1.66 -9.66
C VAL A 68 -8.25 -1.53 -8.74
N THR A 69 -8.06 -0.92 -7.59
CA THR A 69 -9.16 -0.56 -6.70
C THR A 69 -9.28 0.94 -6.65
N ARG A 70 -10.47 1.43 -6.92
CA ARG A 70 -10.82 2.84 -6.80
C ARG A 70 -11.65 3.03 -5.55
N VAL A 71 -11.25 4.00 -4.75
CA VAL A 71 -11.88 4.36 -3.49
C VAL A 71 -12.35 5.81 -3.58
N ARG A 72 -13.65 6.03 -3.42
CA ARG A 72 -14.21 7.37 -3.24
C ARG A 72 -13.97 7.80 -1.80
N THR A 73 -12.99 8.67 -1.62
CA THR A 73 -12.50 9.10 -0.30
C THR A 73 -13.57 9.74 0.59
N GLN A 74 -14.60 10.37 0.01
CA GLN A 74 -15.70 10.99 0.77
C GLN A 74 -16.56 9.99 1.57
N GLY A 75 -16.61 8.73 1.16
CA GLY A 75 -17.39 7.68 1.82
C GLY A 75 -16.54 6.64 2.56
N CYS A 76 -15.24 6.89 2.69
CA CYS A 76 -14.32 5.92 3.30
C CYS A 76 -13.38 6.61 4.29
N GLU A 77 -13.10 5.93 5.40
CA GLU A 77 -11.95 6.25 6.24
C GLU A 77 -10.70 5.64 5.60
N ILE A 78 -9.71 6.47 5.30
CA ILE A 78 -8.37 6.03 4.88
C ILE A 78 -7.46 6.03 6.10
N LYS A 79 -6.67 4.96 6.29
CA LYS A 79 -5.71 4.84 7.40
C LYS A 79 -4.52 3.96 7.07
N LEU A 80 -3.41 4.17 7.77
CA LEU A 80 -2.25 3.30 7.81
C LEU A 80 -2.47 2.19 8.84
N VAL A 81 -2.01 1.00 8.52
CA VAL A 81 -2.21 -0.19 9.35
C VAL A 81 -0.91 -0.93 9.56
N SER A 82 -0.59 -1.24 10.81
CA SER A 82 0.68 -1.90 11.16
C SER A 82 0.59 -3.42 10.97
N ASN A 83 1.74 -4.05 10.69
CA ASN A 83 1.97 -5.50 10.67
C ASN A 83 0.95 -6.31 9.85
N GLN A 84 0.69 -5.87 8.63
CA GLN A 84 -0.18 -6.60 7.70
C GLN A 84 0.64 -7.61 6.89
N GLY A 85 0.04 -8.54 6.15
CA GLY A 85 0.83 -9.38 5.24
C GLY A 85 0.28 -10.77 4.99
N THR A 86 -0.66 -11.22 5.84
CA THR A 86 -1.47 -12.40 5.51
C THR A 86 -2.92 -11.98 5.27
N PRO A 87 -3.64 -12.66 4.35
CA PRO A 87 -5.08 -12.48 4.19
C PRO A 87 -5.85 -12.61 5.51
N ASP A 88 -5.38 -13.48 6.41
CA ASP A 88 -5.98 -13.71 7.72
C ASP A 88 -5.78 -12.53 8.66
N ALA A 89 -4.58 -11.93 8.68
CA ALA A 89 -4.31 -10.72 9.45
C ALA A 89 -5.19 -9.57 8.97
N MET A 90 -5.30 -9.39 7.65
CA MET A 90 -6.15 -8.38 7.03
C MET A 90 -7.64 -8.61 7.35
N ARG A 91 -8.14 -9.85 7.23
CA ARG A 91 -9.53 -10.20 7.62
C ARG A 91 -9.84 -9.82 9.05
N LYS A 92 -8.96 -10.23 9.98
CA LYS A 92 -9.14 -9.96 11.40
C LYS A 92 -9.08 -8.45 11.71
N PHE A 93 -8.25 -7.70 10.99
CA PHE A 93 -8.24 -6.25 11.10
C PHE A 93 -9.59 -5.65 10.70
N PHE A 94 -10.09 -5.94 9.50
CA PHE A 94 -11.39 -5.44 9.06
C PHE A 94 -12.53 -5.83 10.02
N ALA A 95 -12.53 -7.07 10.52
CA ALA A 95 -13.51 -7.52 11.51
C ALA A 95 -13.42 -6.75 12.83
N ASN A 96 -12.22 -6.46 13.33
CA ASN A 96 -12.02 -5.70 14.57
C ASN A 96 -12.45 -4.24 14.44
N GLU A 97 -12.27 -3.64 13.27
CA GLU A 97 -12.77 -2.30 12.95
C GLU A 97 -14.30 -2.29 12.74
N GLY A 98 -14.96 -3.46 12.77
CA GLY A 98 -16.39 -3.59 12.46
C GLY A 98 -16.72 -3.22 11.02
N ALA A 99 -15.74 -3.30 10.11
CA ALA A 99 -15.91 -3.02 8.70
C ALA A 99 -16.73 -4.13 8.04
N LYS A 100 -17.66 -3.76 7.15
CA LYS A 100 -18.32 -4.69 6.23
C LYS A 100 -17.60 -4.75 4.90
N THR A 101 -17.14 -3.60 4.42
CA THR A 101 -16.49 -3.44 3.12
C THR A 101 -15.19 -2.64 3.26
N GLY A 102 -14.19 -2.97 2.45
CA GLY A 102 -12.89 -2.33 2.55
C GLY A 102 -11.91 -2.71 1.44
N ALA A 103 -10.77 -2.02 1.42
CA ALA A 103 -9.64 -2.31 0.54
C ALA A 103 -8.32 -2.12 1.29
N VAL A 104 -7.30 -2.85 0.88
CA VAL A 104 -5.96 -2.78 1.45
C VAL A 104 -4.89 -2.92 0.37
N ILE A 105 -3.85 -2.12 0.46
CA ILE A 105 -2.61 -2.26 -0.30
C ILE A 105 -1.41 -2.16 0.66
N ASN A 106 -0.25 -2.72 0.28
CA ASN A 106 0.98 -2.57 1.06
C ASN A 106 1.43 -1.09 1.17
N GLY A 107 2.35 -0.81 2.10
CA GLY A 107 2.91 0.52 2.33
C GLY A 107 4.17 0.83 1.50
N GLY A 108 4.83 1.92 1.88
CA GLY A 108 6.14 2.31 1.34
C GLY A 108 7.30 1.47 1.87
N PHE A 109 8.52 1.93 1.61
CA PHE A 109 9.74 1.15 1.85
C PHE A 109 10.09 1.02 3.33
N TYR A 110 10.78 -0.07 3.67
CA TYR A 110 11.30 -0.33 5.00
C TYR A 110 12.67 -1.02 4.91
N ALA A 111 13.54 -0.75 5.88
CA ALA A 111 14.79 -1.48 6.04
C ALA A 111 14.56 -2.78 6.82
N ILE A 112 15.25 -3.86 6.43
CA ILE A 112 15.20 -5.16 7.12
C ILE A 112 16.52 -5.65 7.70
N ASN A 113 17.66 -5.11 7.25
CA ASN A 113 18.98 -5.70 7.50
C ASN A 113 20.05 -4.65 7.85
N GLY A 114 19.80 -3.69 8.74
CA GLY A 114 20.87 -2.77 9.17
C GLY A 114 21.30 -1.72 8.13
N PHE A 115 20.67 -1.68 6.95
CA PHE A 115 20.94 -0.67 5.93
C PHE A 115 20.79 0.75 6.49
N TYR A 116 21.67 1.66 6.07
CA TYR A 116 21.68 3.05 6.54
C TYR A 116 21.89 3.18 8.06
N GLU A 117 22.54 2.21 8.70
CA GLU A 117 22.66 2.07 10.17
C GLU A 117 21.33 1.79 10.90
N LEU A 118 20.25 1.50 10.17
CA LEU A 118 18.94 1.16 10.74
C LEU A 118 18.94 -0.29 11.21
N ARG A 119 19.43 -0.51 12.44
CA ARG A 119 19.61 -1.85 13.06
C ARG A 119 18.31 -2.62 13.32
N THR A 120 17.15 -1.99 13.13
CA THR A 120 15.83 -2.61 13.29
C THR A 120 14.94 -2.32 12.09
N ASN A 121 13.90 -3.12 11.91
CA ASN A 121 12.93 -2.93 10.86
C ASN A 121 12.30 -1.53 10.95
N SER A 122 12.68 -0.63 10.05
CA SER A 122 12.35 0.79 10.15
C SER A 122 11.83 1.32 8.81
N PRO A 123 10.77 2.13 8.78
CA PRO A 123 10.33 2.79 7.56
C PRO A 123 11.43 3.68 6.96
N ILE A 124 11.55 3.68 5.62
CA ILE A 124 12.48 4.56 4.91
C ILE A 124 11.76 5.83 4.47
N GLY A 125 12.21 6.97 4.97
CA GLY A 125 11.61 8.28 4.76
C GLY A 125 10.83 8.78 5.98
N LEU A 126 10.16 9.92 5.83
CA LEU A 126 9.34 10.50 6.90
C LEU A 126 8.02 9.76 7.04
N HIS A 127 7.69 9.36 8.26
CA HIS A 127 6.48 8.65 8.63
C HIS A 127 5.93 9.17 9.95
N ARG A 128 4.60 9.16 10.05
CA ARG A 128 3.79 9.35 11.25
C ARG A 128 2.63 8.37 11.18
N PHE A 129 2.53 7.42 12.09
CA PHE A 129 1.36 6.55 12.22
C PHE A 129 1.23 6.01 13.64
N SER A 130 -0.01 5.72 14.02
CA SER A 130 -0.31 5.02 15.26
C SER A 130 -0.27 3.52 15.06
N PHE A 131 0.28 2.82 16.05
CA PHE A 131 0.19 1.38 16.10
C PHE A 131 -1.25 0.97 16.40
N ASN A 132 -1.84 0.17 15.51
CA ASN A 132 -3.24 -0.22 15.61
C ASN A 132 -3.46 -1.73 15.58
N TYR A 133 -2.50 -2.54 15.14
CA TYR A 133 -2.72 -3.97 15.02
C TYR A 133 -1.44 -4.83 15.00
N SER A 134 -1.50 -5.97 15.68
CA SER A 134 -0.44 -6.98 15.72
C SER A 134 -1.05 -8.35 15.98
N ASN A 135 -1.29 -9.13 14.93
CA ASN A 135 -1.72 -10.53 15.08
C ASN A 135 -1.06 -11.39 13.99
N GLY A 136 0.14 -11.86 14.30
CA GLY A 136 0.81 -12.91 13.55
C GLY A 136 2.10 -13.36 14.25
N PRO A 137 2.57 -14.59 14.04
CA PRO A 137 3.80 -15.12 14.66
C PRO A 137 5.09 -14.38 14.26
N HIS A 138 4.99 -13.31 13.46
CA HIS A 138 6.08 -12.43 13.06
C HIS A 138 5.80 -10.93 13.27
N SER A 139 4.69 -10.56 13.94
CA SER A 139 4.15 -9.19 14.08
C SER A 139 4.99 -8.19 14.88
N ASP A 140 6.28 -8.45 15.03
CA ASP A 140 7.21 -7.70 15.87
C ASP A 140 7.87 -6.49 15.18
N VAL A 141 7.48 -6.15 13.95
CA VAL A 141 8.18 -5.11 13.18
C VAL A 141 7.86 -3.72 13.71
N ILE A 142 6.58 -3.40 13.87
CA ILE A 142 6.12 -2.12 14.42
C ILE A 142 5.37 -2.40 15.72
N LYS A 143 5.91 -1.96 16.86
CA LYS A 143 5.37 -2.28 18.19
C LYS A 143 4.74 -1.09 18.93
N LYS A 144 4.84 0.11 18.36
CA LYS A 144 4.41 1.36 18.97
C LYS A 144 4.17 2.40 17.88
N ASP A 145 3.50 3.47 18.27
CA ASP A 145 3.38 4.68 17.47
C ASP A 145 4.77 5.12 16.98
N PHE A 146 4.82 5.54 15.72
CA PHE A 146 6.04 5.97 15.07
C PHE A 146 5.82 7.35 14.47
N ASP A 147 6.66 8.30 14.84
CA ASP A 147 6.73 9.61 14.20
C ASP A 147 8.18 10.08 14.16
N ASN A 148 8.73 10.21 12.95
CA ASN A 148 10.04 10.82 12.71
C ASN A 148 9.95 12.11 11.88
N THR A 149 8.76 12.68 11.69
CA THR A 149 8.54 13.88 10.88
C THR A 149 9.31 15.10 11.40
N GLN A 150 9.65 15.12 12.69
CA GLN A 150 10.47 16.17 13.31
C GLN A 150 11.90 16.23 12.74
N LYS A 151 12.43 15.11 12.20
CA LYS A 151 13.76 15.06 11.56
C LYS A 151 13.92 16.07 10.44
N TYR A 152 12.82 16.42 9.76
CA TYR A 152 12.81 17.44 8.71
C TYR A 152 13.22 18.83 9.20
N PHE A 153 12.99 19.15 10.47
CA PHE A 153 13.33 20.44 11.07
C PHE A 153 14.67 20.43 11.81
N GLU A 154 15.13 19.25 12.23
CA GLU A 154 16.39 19.06 12.97
C GLU A 154 17.63 19.15 12.06
N HIS A 155 17.47 18.84 10.77
CA HIS A 155 18.56 18.72 9.81
C HIS A 155 18.49 19.76 8.69
N LYS A 156 19.65 20.12 8.15
CA LYS A 156 19.80 20.98 6.97
C LYS A 156 19.66 20.16 5.69
N GLU A 157 19.46 20.85 4.57
CA GLU A 157 19.23 20.23 3.24
C GLU A 157 20.42 19.41 2.72
N ASN A 158 21.63 19.64 3.23
CA ASN A 158 22.82 18.92 2.80
C ASN A 158 23.30 17.90 3.85
N ASP A 159 22.55 17.73 4.94
CA ASP A 159 22.93 16.80 5.99
C ASP A 159 22.68 15.36 5.50
N ILE A 160 23.75 14.57 5.46
CA ILE A 160 23.74 13.17 5.04
C ILE A 160 24.35 12.29 6.13
N SER A 161 23.90 11.05 6.22
CA SER A 161 24.51 10.08 7.13
C SER A 161 25.96 9.78 6.70
N PRO A 162 26.79 9.26 7.62
CA PRO A 162 28.01 8.57 7.23
C PRO A 162 27.72 7.47 6.20
N GLU A 163 28.74 7.14 5.40
CA GLU A 163 28.69 5.92 4.59
C GLU A 163 28.66 4.71 5.53
N PHE A 164 27.80 3.76 5.23
CA PHE A 164 27.79 2.51 5.99
C PHE A 164 29.06 1.73 5.67
N GLU A 165 29.79 1.27 6.68
CA GLU A 165 31.12 0.68 6.52
C GLU A 165 31.13 -0.49 5.53
N GLU A 166 30.08 -1.30 5.51
CA GLU A 166 29.94 -2.42 4.57
C GLU A 166 29.85 -1.97 3.09
N TYR A 167 29.56 -0.70 2.82
CA TYR A 167 29.39 -0.12 1.48
C TYR A 167 30.44 0.92 1.09
N LYS A 168 31.40 1.22 1.96
CA LYS A 168 32.44 2.21 1.71
C LYS A 168 33.25 1.87 0.45
N GLY A 169 33.42 2.85 -0.44
CA GLY A 169 34.22 2.70 -1.67
C GLY A 169 33.59 1.85 -2.77
N LYS A 170 32.32 1.45 -2.64
CA LYS A 170 31.55 0.80 -3.71
C LYS A 170 30.90 1.90 -4.58
N ASP A 171 30.69 1.66 -5.88
CA ASP A 171 29.91 2.57 -6.79
C ASP A 171 28.40 2.47 -6.46
N LEU A 172 28.06 2.62 -5.17
CA LEU A 172 26.73 2.49 -4.60
C LEU A 172 26.55 3.59 -3.56
N GLU A 173 25.54 4.44 -3.77
CA GLU A 173 25.18 5.43 -2.76
C GLU A 173 24.46 4.73 -1.60
N SER A 174 25.09 4.76 -0.42
CA SER A 174 24.60 4.10 0.79
C SER A 174 24.17 5.09 1.88
N ARG A 175 24.26 6.40 1.61
CA ARG A 175 23.95 7.42 2.61
C ARG A 175 22.47 7.79 2.59
N LEU A 176 21.99 8.12 3.78
CA LEU A 176 20.66 8.67 3.99
C LEU A 176 20.72 10.19 3.95
N HIS A 177 19.76 10.83 3.30
CA HIS A 177 19.51 12.25 3.49
C HIS A 177 18.83 12.44 4.84
N LEU A 178 19.50 13.07 5.82
CA LEU A 178 19.02 13.08 7.21
C LEU A 178 17.78 13.95 7.40
N LYS A 179 17.54 14.93 6.54
CA LYS A 179 16.34 15.76 6.62
C LYS A 179 15.08 15.02 6.19
N THR A 180 15.14 14.26 5.11
CA THR A 180 13.97 13.53 4.58
C THR A 180 13.96 12.05 5.00
N GLN A 181 15.04 11.56 5.60
CA GLN A 181 15.26 10.16 5.96
C GLN A 181 15.14 9.20 4.76
N THR A 182 15.41 9.68 3.54
CA THR A 182 15.36 8.90 2.29
C THR A 182 16.77 8.61 1.76
N PRO A 183 16.96 7.62 0.88
CA PRO A 183 18.26 7.40 0.24
C PRO A 183 18.71 8.66 -0.50
N TYR A 184 19.93 9.12 -0.26
CA TYR A 184 20.39 10.45 -0.68
C TYR A 184 20.32 10.65 -2.19
N ALA A 185 20.76 9.65 -2.97
CA ALA A 185 20.73 9.67 -4.44
C ALA A 185 19.32 9.76 -5.03
N MET A 186 18.29 9.36 -4.28
CA MET A 186 16.91 9.27 -4.77
C MET A 186 15.98 10.31 -4.16
N ARG A 187 16.45 11.15 -3.24
CA ARG A 187 15.60 12.00 -2.40
C ARG A 187 14.63 12.89 -3.18
N ASP A 188 15.04 13.40 -4.34
CA ASP A 188 14.22 14.30 -5.17
C ASP A 188 13.09 13.58 -5.92
N GLN A 189 13.18 12.26 -5.99
CA GLN A 189 12.17 11.40 -6.61
C GLN A 189 11.11 10.95 -5.59
N TYR A 190 11.36 11.14 -4.30
CA TYR A 190 10.43 10.77 -3.23
C TYR A 190 9.28 11.77 -3.08
N GLY A 191 8.13 11.22 -2.71
CA GLY A 191 6.96 11.96 -2.27
C GLY A 191 6.63 11.67 -0.82
N VAL A 192 5.85 12.57 -0.25
CA VAL A 192 5.18 12.40 1.03
C VAL A 192 3.68 12.36 0.79
N VAL A 193 3.04 11.44 1.49
CA VAL A 193 1.60 11.23 1.50
C VAL A 193 1.12 11.61 2.88
N LYS A 194 0.07 12.43 2.93
CA LYS A 194 -0.65 12.78 4.15
C LYS A 194 -2.05 12.22 4.09
N ILE A 195 -2.49 11.67 5.21
CA ILE A 195 -3.88 11.36 5.49
C ILE A 195 -4.32 12.28 6.64
N THR A 196 -5.36 13.06 6.42
CA THR A 196 -5.93 13.98 7.41
C THR A 196 -6.95 13.28 8.31
N TYR A 197 -7.36 13.94 9.39
CA TYR A 197 -8.37 13.40 10.31
C TYR A 197 -9.75 13.14 9.65
N ASP A 198 -10.08 13.88 8.60
CA ASP A 198 -11.29 13.69 7.78
C ASP A 198 -11.08 12.71 6.62
N GLY A 199 -9.98 11.95 6.61
CA GLY A 199 -9.73 10.88 5.64
C GLY A 199 -9.28 11.35 4.25
N LYS A 200 -9.00 12.65 4.07
CA LYS A 200 -8.47 13.16 2.80
C LYS A 200 -7.01 12.78 2.63
N VAL A 201 -6.67 12.40 1.41
CA VAL A 201 -5.32 12.04 1.00
C VAL A 201 -4.71 13.16 0.17
N ASP A 202 -3.50 13.57 0.50
CA ASP A 202 -2.69 14.53 -0.26
C ASP A 202 -1.32 13.91 -0.56
N ILE A 203 -0.84 14.05 -1.80
CA ILE A 203 0.44 13.49 -2.25
C ILE A 203 1.27 14.64 -2.84
N ARG A 204 2.46 14.89 -2.27
CA ARG A 204 3.35 15.98 -2.71
C ARG A 204 4.79 15.56 -2.82
N ARG A 205 5.54 16.20 -3.72
CA ARG A 205 6.99 16.04 -3.80
C ARG A 205 7.66 16.52 -2.53
N MET A 206 8.60 15.72 -2.03
CA MET A 206 9.37 16.08 -0.85
C MET A 206 10.21 17.35 -1.11
N SER A 207 10.76 17.49 -2.31
CA SER A 207 11.54 18.65 -2.76
C SER A 207 10.75 19.95 -2.88
N ASN A 208 9.41 19.91 -2.85
CA ASN A 208 8.58 21.12 -2.90
C ASN A 208 8.45 21.82 -1.53
N PHE A 209 9.01 21.23 -0.46
CA PHE A 209 8.85 21.75 0.88
C PHE A 209 10.01 22.65 1.32
N THR A 210 9.62 23.70 2.03
CA THR A 210 10.48 24.44 2.96
C THR A 210 10.03 24.06 4.37
N ASN A 211 10.79 24.43 5.40
CA ASN A 211 10.36 24.21 6.80
C ASN A 211 8.97 24.80 7.06
N ARG A 212 8.70 26.01 6.55
CA ARG A 212 7.39 26.66 6.72
C ARG A 212 6.26 25.89 6.03
N THR A 213 6.46 25.47 4.78
CA THR A 213 5.40 24.78 4.02
C THR A 213 5.21 23.35 4.50
N PHE A 214 6.26 22.68 4.98
CA PHE A 214 6.15 21.35 5.59
C PHE A 214 5.43 21.39 6.94
N ALA A 215 5.74 22.36 7.80
CA ALA A 215 5.01 22.55 9.06
C ALA A 215 3.51 22.78 8.81
N LYS A 216 3.17 23.61 7.81
CA LYS A 216 1.77 23.78 7.39
C LYS A 216 1.17 22.47 6.87
N PHE A 217 1.91 21.73 6.07
CA PHE A 217 1.46 20.44 5.54
C PHE A 217 1.17 19.43 6.66
N LEU A 218 1.96 19.41 7.74
CA LEU A 218 1.79 18.51 8.87
C LEU A 218 0.69 18.93 9.86
N SER A 219 0.23 20.19 9.82
CA SER A 219 -0.66 20.76 10.85
C SER A 219 -2.01 20.07 11.00
N ASP A 220 -2.52 19.47 9.92
CA ASP A 220 -3.77 18.71 9.85
C ASP A 220 -3.54 17.22 9.53
N ALA A 221 -2.28 16.77 9.52
CA ALA A 221 -1.90 15.40 9.20
C ALA A 221 -2.13 14.47 10.39
N LYS A 222 -3.07 13.53 10.24
CA LYS A 222 -3.24 12.41 11.17
C LYS A 222 -2.12 11.39 10.97
N GLU A 223 -1.88 11.02 9.72
CA GLU A 223 -0.86 10.04 9.34
C GLU A 223 -0.05 10.56 8.15
N VAL A 224 1.21 10.15 8.10
CA VAL A 224 2.18 10.55 7.07
C VAL A 224 3.01 9.33 6.71
N PHE A 225 3.32 9.18 5.43
CA PHE A 225 4.38 8.26 5.01
C PHE A 225 5.05 8.80 3.75
N SER A 226 6.27 8.35 3.51
CA SER A 226 7.03 8.72 2.32
C SER A 226 7.28 7.49 1.47
N SER A 227 7.26 7.66 0.15
CA SER A 227 7.60 6.59 -0.79
C SER A 227 7.99 7.19 -2.14
N GLY A 228 8.20 6.34 -3.14
CA GLY A 228 8.59 6.80 -4.46
C GLY A 228 9.03 5.69 -5.41
N PRO A 229 9.43 6.06 -6.63
CA PRO A 229 9.42 7.42 -7.16
C PRO A 229 8.00 7.92 -7.46
N PHE A 230 7.85 9.22 -7.78
CA PHE A 230 6.65 9.68 -8.48
C PHE A 230 6.54 9.00 -9.83
N LEU A 231 5.34 8.51 -10.13
CA LEU A 231 5.01 7.88 -11.39
C LEU A 231 4.33 8.89 -12.31
N THR A 232 3.33 9.59 -11.79
CA THR A 232 2.60 10.64 -12.51
C THR A 232 2.48 11.92 -11.70
N LEU A 233 2.46 13.05 -12.38
CA LEU A 233 2.11 14.36 -11.85
C LEU A 233 1.33 15.16 -12.90
N ASP A 234 0.30 15.86 -12.45
CA ASP A 234 -0.61 16.64 -13.29
C ASP A 234 -1.17 15.86 -14.49
N GLY A 235 -1.36 14.54 -14.32
CA GLY A 235 -1.88 13.64 -15.35
C GLY A 235 -0.84 13.14 -16.35
N GLU A 236 0.42 13.51 -16.18
CA GLU A 236 1.52 13.12 -17.07
C GLU A 236 2.53 12.21 -16.37
N THR A 237 3.20 11.34 -17.13
CA THR A 237 4.27 10.51 -16.61
C THR A 237 5.51 11.35 -16.33
N VAL A 238 6.06 11.19 -15.13
CA VAL A 238 7.30 11.85 -14.71
C VAL A 238 8.45 10.87 -14.55
N PHE A 239 8.15 9.58 -14.35
CA PHE A 239 9.14 8.52 -14.42
C PHE A 239 9.10 7.88 -15.82
N LYS A 240 10.15 8.09 -16.61
CA LYS A 240 10.16 7.76 -18.04
C LYS A 240 11.21 6.72 -18.39
N GLU A 241 11.07 6.12 -19.57
CA GLU A 241 11.98 5.08 -20.08
C GLU A 241 13.42 5.59 -20.19
N GLU A 242 13.61 6.88 -20.51
CA GLU A 242 14.95 7.46 -20.64
C GLU A 242 15.70 7.46 -19.30
N MET A 243 14.98 7.67 -18.19
CA MET A 243 15.56 7.67 -16.84
C MET A 243 16.16 6.31 -16.52
N LEU A 244 15.56 5.22 -17.01
CA LEU A 244 16.06 3.87 -16.71
C LEU A 244 17.53 3.70 -17.10
N LYS A 245 18.04 4.44 -18.10
CA LYS A 245 19.45 4.37 -18.53
C LYS A 245 20.43 4.96 -17.52
N GLU A 246 19.96 5.77 -16.58
CA GLU A 246 20.83 6.37 -15.57
C GLU A 246 21.27 5.31 -14.56
N LYS A 247 22.52 5.43 -14.10
CA LYS A 247 23.13 4.46 -13.19
C LYS A 247 22.26 4.08 -11.98
N PRO A 248 21.61 5.04 -11.28
CA PRO A 248 20.86 4.73 -10.06
C PRO A 248 19.64 3.80 -10.28
N TYR A 249 19.23 3.57 -11.54
CA TYR A 249 18.06 2.76 -11.91
C TYR A 249 18.40 1.40 -12.53
N GLN A 250 19.69 1.10 -12.66
CA GLN A 250 20.19 -0.06 -13.39
C GLN A 250 20.47 -1.25 -12.46
N PHE A 251 19.69 -2.32 -12.56
CA PHE A 251 19.81 -3.47 -11.66
C PHE A 251 21.14 -4.20 -11.77
N GLN A 252 21.75 -4.21 -12.97
CA GLN A 252 23.04 -4.88 -13.17
C GLN A 252 24.15 -4.31 -12.28
N GLN A 253 24.07 -3.03 -11.90
CA GLN A 253 25.04 -2.42 -11.00
C GLN A 253 25.00 -3.08 -9.63
N VAL A 254 23.80 -3.28 -9.09
CA VAL A 254 23.63 -3.93 -7.80
C VAL A 254 23.93 -5.42 -7.88
N LYS A 255 23.48 -6.09 -8.95
CA LYS A 255 23.75 -7.52 -9.17
C LYS A 255 25.25 -7.83 -9.18
N ALA A 256 26.07 -6.96 -9.78
CA ALA A 256 27.52 -7.15 -9.83
C ALA A 256 28.17 -7.23 -8.44
N TYR A 257 27.64 -6.50 -7.46
CA TYR A 257 28.22 -6.43 -6.11
C TYR A 257 27.57 -7.40 -5.12
N PHE A 258 26.28 -7.65 -5.29
CA PHE A 258 25.46 -8.33 -4.30
C PHE A 258 24.92 -9.69 -4.76
N GLY A 259 25.19 -10.06 -6.00
CA GLY A 259 24.58 -11.22 -6.63
C GLY A 259 23.08 -11.06 -6.73
N THR A 260 22.34 -12.14 -6.51
CA THR A 260 20.92 -12.23 -6.80
C THR A 260 20.05 -12.34 -5.54
N HIS A 261 20.62 -12.21 -4.34
CA HIS A 261 19.89 -12.46 -3.10
C HIS A 261 18.90 -11.31 -2.78
N PRO A 262 17.61 -11.61 -2.52
CA PRO A 262 16.63 -10.60 -2.07
C PRO A 262 17.04 -10.00 -0.73
N GLY A 263 17.17 -8.67 -0.65
CA GLY A 263 17.62 -7.97 0.55
C GLY A 263 19.07 -7.51 0.51
N SER A 264 19.71 -7.59 -0.65
CA SER A 264 21.08 -7.10 -0.86
C SER A 264 21.14 -5.71 -1.51
N VAL A 265 19.98 -5.07 -1.71
CA VAL A 265 19.87 -3.73 -2.27
C VAL A 265 19.45 -2.79 -1.15
N PRO A 266 20.09 -1.61 -0.99
CA PRO A 266 19.65 -0.63 -0.02
C PRO A 266 18.16 -0.30 -0.21
N PRO A 267 17.30 -0.56 0.78
CA PRO A 267 15.85 -0.39 0.64
C PRO A 267 15.48 1.03 0.23
N GLY A 268 14.49 1.16 -0.65
CA GLY A 268 14.07 2.45 -1.18
C GLY A 268 15.01 3.08 -2.22
N THR A 269 16.10 2.41 -2.59
CA THR A 269 16.85 2.77 -3.80
C THR A 269 16.18 2.12 -5.02
N PHE A 270 16.06 2.87 -6.11
CA PHE A 270 15.29 2.46 -7.28
C PHE A 270 16.10 1.62 -8.28
N TYR A 271 17.10 0.87 -7.83
CA TYR A 271 17.96 0.08 -8.70
C TYR A 271 17.25 -1.03 -9.48
N HIS A 272 16.05 -1.44 -9.06
CA HIS A 272 15.23 -2.41 -9.81
C HIS A 272 14.24 -1.74 -10.76
N ALA A 273 14.38 -0.44 -11.03
CA ALA A 273 13.45 0.31 -11.87
C ALA A 273 13.40 -0.23 -13.30
N ASP A 274 14.54 -0.66 -13.83
CA ASP A 274 14.71 -1.17 -15.20
C ASP A 274 14.27 -2.63 -15.36
N GLN A 275 13.99 -3.34 -14.27
CA GLN A 275 13.58 -4.74 -14.31
C GLN A 275 12.06 -4.90 -14.24
N PRO A 276 11.50 -5.90 -14.95
CA PRO A 276 10.15 -6.39 -14.68
C PRO A 276 10.04 -6.85 -13.22
N ASN A 277 9.06 -6.32 -12.49
CA ASN A 277 8.81 -6.70 -11.10
C ASN A 277 7.33 -6.62 -10.75
N PRO A 278 6.88 -7.34 -9.71
CA PRO A 278 5.68 -6.95 -8.99
C PRO A 278 5.78 -5.48 -8.56
N ARG A 279 4.71 -4.73 -8.78
CA ARG A 279 4.66 -3.30 -8.44
C ARG A 279 3.41 -3.01 -7.64
N SER A 280 3.51 -2.02 -6.76
CA SER A 280 2.37 -1.42 -6.07
C SER A 280 2.49 0.08 -6.13
N ALA A 281 1.36 0.77 -6.29
CA ALA A 281 1.29 2.22 -6.24
C ALA A 281 -0.03 2.67 -5.64
N ILE A 282 0.00 3.89 -5.10
CA ILE A 282 -1.20 4.68 -4.92
C ILE A 282 -1.20 5.88 -5.86
N GLY A 283 -2.39 6.38 -6.17
CA GLY A 283 -2.52 7.64 -6.86
C GLY A 283 -3.84 8.32 -6.59
N LEU A 284 -3.93 9.61 -6.89
CA LEU A 284 -5.14 10.40 -6.86
C LEU A 284 -5.60 10.66 -8.29
N ALA A 285 -6.85 10.31 -8.59
CA ALA A 285 -7.52 10.75 -9.80
C ALA A 285 -7.85 12.25 -9.72
N ALA A 286 -8.15 12.88 -10.86
CA ALA A 286 -8.46 14.31 -10.91
C ALA A 286 -9.65 14.73 -10.02
N ASN A 287 -10.57 13.80 -9.72
CA ASN A 287 -11.71 14.04 -8.85
C ASN A 287 -11.44 13.73 -7.36
N GLY A 288 -10.19 13.40 -6.99
CA GLY A 288 -9.80 13.10 -5.61
C GLY A 288 -10.04 11.65 -5.17
N ASP A 289 -10.49 10.77 -6.06
CA ASP A 289 -10.57 9.33 -5.75
C ASP A 289 -9.17 8.74 -5.62
N LEU A 290 -9.00 7.88 -4.62
CA LEU A 290 -7.77 7.13 -4.41
C LEU A 290 -7.77 5.90 -5.32
N LEU A 291 -6.66 5.69 -6.01
CA LEU A 291 -6.37 4.50 -6.80
C LEU A 291 -5.33 3.68 -6.06
N MET A 292 -5.64 2.41 -5.80
CA MET A 292 -4.70 1.40 -5.33
C MET A 292 -4.44 0.45 -6.49
N VAL A 293 -3.19 0.30 -6.89
CA VAL A 293 -2.84 -0.47 -8.09
C VAL A 293 -1.71 -1.42 -7.78
N THR A 294 -1.90 -2.69 -8.12
CA THR A 294 -0.86 -3.71 -8.01
C THR A 294 -0.76 -4.52 -9.29
N VAL A 295 0.47 -4.79 -9.70
CA VAL A 295 0.81 -5.69 -10.80
C VAL A 295 1.41 -6.94 -10.21
N LYS A 296 0.85 -8.11 -10.55
CA LYS A 296 1.46 -9.39 -10.24
C LYS A 296 2.73 -9.59 -11.03
N GLY A 297 3.68 -10.26 -10.40
CA GLY A 297 4.88 -10.74 -11.07
C GLY A 297 5.61 -11.73 -10.19
N GLU A 298 6.87 -11.95 -10.54
CA GLU A 298 7.82 -12.76 -9.80
C GLU A 298 9.11 -11.95 -9.73
N GLU A 299 9.70 -11.89 -8.55
CA GLU A 299 10.98 -11.19 -8.34
C GLU A 299 12.17 -12.14 -8.46
N ASP A 300 11.94 -13.42 -8.77
CA ASP A 300 13.00 -14.42 -8.91
C ASP A 300 14.03 -13.92 -9.94
N PRO A 301 15.31 -13.79 -9.56
CA PRO A 301 16.38 -13.32 -10.45
C PRO A 301 16.53 -14.14 -11.75
N SER A 302 16.10 -15.41 -11.74
CA SER A 302 16.09 -16.30 -12.91
C SER A 302 14.83 -16.15 -13.77
N HIS A 303 13.74 -15.63 -13.21
CA HIS A 303 12.45 -15.47 -13.87
C HIS A 303 11.71 -14.22 -13.36
N ARG A 304 12.20 -13.05 -13.75
CA ARG A 304 11.57 -11.78 -13.40
C ARG A 304 10.30 -11.55 -14.22
N ASP A 305 9.25 -11.08 -13.55
CA ASP A 305 7.95 -10.81 -14.16
C ASP A 305 7.30 -9.58 -13.52
N GLY A 306 6.39 -8.95 -14.26
CA GLY A 306 5.72 -7.69 -13.93
C GLY A 306 6.21 -6.57 -14.84
N LEU A 307 6.28 -5.34 -14.31
CA LEU A 307 6.58 -4.14 -15.12
C LEU A 307 7.86 -3.43 -14.66
N THR A 308 8.52 -2.74 -15.59
CA THR A 308 9.49 -1.68 -15.24
C THR A 308 8.75 -0.51 -14.59
N LEU A 309 9.46 0.39 -13.89
CA LEU A 309 8.82 1.57 -13.30
C LEU A 309 8.27 2.53 -14.35
N ALA A 310 8.93 2.67 -15.50
CA ALA A 310 8.43 3.50 -16.60
C ALA A 310 7.13 2.93 -17.19
N GLN A 311 7.07 1.62 -17.42
CA GLN A 311 5.84 0.95 -17.85
C GLN A 311 4.71 1.11 -16.81
N PHE A 312 5.06 1.02 -15.53
CA PHE A 312 4.10 1.18 -14.45
C PHE A 312 3.60 2.63 -14.32
N ALA A 313 4.46 3.63 -14.58
CA ALA A 313 4.06 5.02 -14.63
C ALA A 313 3.04 5.28 -15.75
N GLU A 314 3.29 4.74 -16.93
CA GLU A 314 2.34 4.84 -18.05
C GLU A 314 1.02 4.12 -17.72
N LEU A 315 1.06 2.96 -17.07
CA LEU A 315 -0.16 2.29 -16.58
C LEU A 315 -0.94 3.20 -15.62
N MET A 316 -0.28 3.83 -14.64
CA MET A 316 -0.92 4.75 -13.70
C MET A 316 -1.54 5.96 -14.40
N LYS A 317 -0.82 6.56 -15.36
CA LYS A 317 -1.35 7.64 -16.20
C LYS A 317 -2.59 7.19 -16.94
N LEU A 318 -2.51 6.03 -17.59
CA LEU A 318 -3.61 5.47 -18.37
C LEU A 318 -4.81 5.26 -17.46
N LEU A 319 -4.66 4.66 -16.28
CA LEU A 319 -5.70 4.50 -15.26
C LEU A 319 -6.33 5.81 -14.75
N GLY A 320 -5.81 6.97 -15.16
CA GLY A 320 -6.33 8.29 -14.83
C GLY A 320 -5.75 8.88 -13.55
N ALA A 321 -4.61 8.38 -13.08
CA ALA A 321 -3.93 8.95 -11.93
C ALA A 321 -3.31 10.30 -12.31
N LYS A 322 -3.87 11.39 -11.74
CA LYS A 322 -3.31 12.74 -11.87
C LYS A 322 -1.96 12.81 -11.15
N THR A 323 -1.90 12.25 -9.96
CA THR A 323 -0.69 12.17 -9.15
C THR A 323 -0.54 10.75 -8.64
N ALA A 324 0.59 10.11 -8.87
CA ALA A 324 0.84 8.74 -8.43
C ALA A 324 2.24 8.57 -7.86
N LEU A 325 2.33 7.73 -6.82
CA LEU A 325 3.55 7.40 -6.13
C LEU A 325 3.70 5.89 -6.09
N ASN A 326 4.87 5.38 -6.48
CA ASN A 326 5.22 3.99 -6.29
C ASN A 326 5.37 3.68 -4.80
N LEU A 327 4.99 2.47 -4.41
CA LEU A 327 5.11 1.90 -3.07
C LEU A 327 6.16 0.80 -3.06
N ASP A 328 6.34 0.12 -1.92
CA ASP A 328 7.22 -1.04 -1.90
C ASP A 328 6.68 -2.14 -2.84
N GLY A 329 7.57 -2.70 -3.64
CA GLY A 329 7.23 -3.64 -4.71
C GLY A 329 7.70 -5.04 -4.40
N GLY A 330 7.96 -5.81 -5.47
CA GLY A 330 8.58 -7.13 -5.33
C GLY A 330 7.76 -8.05 -4.43
N TYR A 331 8.43 -8.77 -3.53
CA TYR A 331 7.76 -9.64 -2.56
C TYR A 331 6.84 -8.92 -1.55
N SER A 332 6.92 -7.59 -1.43
CA SER A 332 6.03 -6.80 -0.56
C SER A 332 4.73 -6.38 -1.25
N ALA A 333 4.68 -6.44 -2.59
CA ALA A 333 3.51 -6.01 -3.35
C ALA A 333 2.29 -6.85 -2.98
N CYS A 334 1.29 -6.24 -2.36
CA CYS A 334 0.09 -6.91 -1.90
C CYS A 334 -1.13 -5.99 -2.00
N HIS A 335 -2.25 -6.55 -2.41
CA HIS A 335 -3.52 -5.86 -2.54
C HIS A 335 -4.66 -6.85 -2.32
N GLY A 336 -5.68 -6.44 -1.58
CA GLY A 336 -6.94 -7.18 -1.44
C GLY A 336 -8.12 -6.25 -1.20
N VAL A 337 -9.32 -6.79 -1.40
CA VAL A 337 -10.58 -6.14 -1.03
C VAL A 337 -11.39 -7.04 -0.12
N PHE A 338 -12.20 -6.41 0.73
CA PHE A 338 -12.97 -7.07 1.78
C PHE A 338 -14.45 -6.76 1.59
N ASN A 339 -15.30 -7.79 1.59
CA ASN A 339 -16.75 -7.67 1.66
C ASN A 339 -17.25 -8.82 2.56
N GLU A 340 -17.25 -8.59 3.87
CA GLU A 340 -17.44 -9.56 4.97
C GLU A 340 -16.40 -10.69 5.02
N THR A 341 -15.78 -11.00 3.88
CA THR A 341 -14.64 -11.88 3.67
C THR A 341 -13.65 -11.23 2.71
N MET A 342 -12.40 -11.66 2.73
CA MET A 342 -11.42 -11.19 1.73
C MET A 342 -11.72 -11.83 0.38
N LEU A 343 -11.81 -11.01 -0.66
CA LEU A 343 -11.98 -11.44 -2.04
C LEU A 343 -10.60 -11.55 -2.70
N THR A 344 -10.38 -12.65 -3.44
CA THR A 344 -9.18 -12.87 -4.25
C THR A 344 -9.37 -12.35 -5.68
N PRO A 345 -8.30 -11.83 -6.32
CA PRO A 345 -6.89 -12.09 -6.03
C PRO A 345 -6.37 -11.26 -4.87
N LEU A 346 -5.78 -11.97 -3.91
CA LEU A 346 -4.80 -11.38 -3.02
C LEU A 346 -3.47 -11.57 -3.73
N PHE A 347 -2.78 -10.50 -4.10
CA PHE A 347 -1.36 -10.61 -4.49
C PHE A 347 -0.52 -10.75 -3.23
N VAL A 348 -0.85 -11.71 -2.39
CA VAL A 348 0.09 -12.22 -1.42
C VAL A 348 0.68 -13.45 -2.11
N LYS A 349 1.98 -13.68 -1.90
CA LYS A 349 2.72 -14.85 -2.37
C LYS A 349 1.89 -16.15 -2.29
N LYS A 350 2.32 -17.18 -3.02
CA LYS A 350 1.80 -18.56 -2.85
C LYS A 350 1.55 -18.88 -1.38
N ALA A 351 0.37 -19.41 -1.06
CA ALA A 351 -0.05 -19.71 0.31
C ALA A 351 1.05 -20.39 1.14
N GLY A 352 1.28 -19.92 2.36
CA GLY A 352 2.34 -20.40 3.26
C GLY A 352 3.70 -19.74 3.09
N ARG A 353 3.83 -18.74 2.20
CA ARG A 353 5.04 -17.90 2.07
C ARG A 353 4.76 -16.42 2.29
N GLU A 354 3.59 -16.07 2.83
CA GLU A 354 3.19 -14.70 3.14
C GLU A 354 4.27 -14.03 4.01
N LYS A 355 4.86 -12.93 3.52
CA LYS A 355 5.78 -12.13 4.33
C LYS A 355 4.98 -11.08 5.09
N LEU A 356 5.43 -10.78 6.30
CA LEU A 356 4.93 -9.62 7.02
C LEU A 356 5.34 -8.34 6.27
N ILE A 357 4.34 -7.52 5.99
CA ILE A 357 4.44 -6.16 5.50
C ILE A 357 4.34 -5.24 6.72
N PRO A 358 5.37 -4.44 7.01
CA PRO A 358 5.41 -3.60 8.22
C PRO A 358 4.19 -2.70 8.38
N TYR A 359 3.73 -2.13 7.28
CA TYR A 359 2.48 -1.40 7.26
C TYR A 359 1.82 -1.42 5.88
N GLY A 360 0.51 -1.17 5.86
CA GLY A 360 -0.29 -1.02 4.65
C GLY A 360 -1.15 0.24 4.70
N ILE A 361 -1.85 0.49 3.60
CA ILE A 361 -2.83 1.56 3.46
C ILE A 361 -4.18 0.89 3.30
N MET A 362 -5.12 1.23 4.16
CA MET A 362 -6.48 0.70 4.14
C MET A 362 -7.50 1.79 3.86
N ALA A 363 -8.56 1.38 3.18
CA ALA A 363 -9.80 2.11 3.05
C ALA A 363 -10.93 1.26 3.67
N ILE A 364 -11.67 1.84 4.61
CA ILE A 364 -12.85 1.22 5.21
C ILE A 364 -14.04 2.07 4.82
N GLU A 365 -15.08 1.46 4.30
CA GLU A 365 -16.30 2.21 4.01
C GLU A 365 -17.00 2.63 5.29
N ASN A 366 -17.41 3.89 5.34
CA ASN A 366 -18.14 4.41 6.49
C ASN A 366 -19.51 3.73 6.57
N LYS A 367 -19.95 3.40 7.79
CA LYS A 367 -21.32 2.91 8.02
C LYS A 367 -22.32 3.95 7.51
N SER A 368 -23.42 3.50 6.92
CA SER A 368 -24.49 4.41 6.49
C SER A 368 -25.12 5.13 7.70
N GLU A 369 -25.75 6.27 7.47
CA GLU A 369 -26.44 7.03 8.54
C GLU A 369 -27.51 6.18 9.24
N GLU A 370 -28.22 5.32 8.51
CA GLU A 370 -29.21 4.37 9.06
C GLU A 370 -28.56 3.29 9.96
N GLU A 371 -27.37 2.81 9.60
CA GLU A 371 -26.62 1.85 10.43
C GLU A 371 -26.07 2.51 11.70
N ASN A 372 -25.63 3.76 11.63
CA ASN A 372 -25.19 4.51 12.79
C ASN A 372 -26.34 4.79 13.77
N LEU A 373 -27.52 5.13 13.26
CA LEU A 373 -28.73 5.35 14.07
C LEU A 373 -29.19 4.06 14.75
N SER A 374 -29.24 2.94 14.03
CA SER A 374 -29.65 1.65 14.60
C SER A 374 -28.65 1.09 15.63
N GLU A 375 -27.35 1.35 15.50
CA GLU A 375 -26.35 1.03 16.54
C GLU A 375 -26.48 1.92 17.77
N GLN A 376 -26.79 3.21 17.60
CA GLN A 376 -27.06 4.11 18.71
C GLN A 376 -28.35 3.72 19.46
N GLU A 377 -29.41 3.35 18.73
CA GLU A 377 -30.65 2.84 19.31
C GLU A 377 -30.41 1.52 20.06
N ASN A 378 -29.69 0.55 19.47
CA ASN A 378 -29.38 -0.71 20.13
C ASN A 378 -28.46 -0.57 21.35
N LYS A 379 -27.59 0.44 21.40
CA LYS A 379 -26.77 0.77 22.59
C LYS A 379 -27.57 1.52 23.67
N SER A 380 -28.69 2.15 23.30
CA SER A 380 -29.56 2.91 24.21
C SER A 380 -30.62 2.07 24.93
N VAL A 381 -30.85 0.83 24.50
CA VAL A 381 -31.76 -0.10 25.21
C VAL A 381 -31.05 -0.69 26.42
N PRO A 382 -31.52 -0.48 27.66
CA PRO A 382 -30.92 -1.09 28.84
C PRO A 382 -31.02 -2.60 28.72
N ASN A 383 -29.89 -3.28 28.81
CA ASN A 383 -29.79 -4.73 28.74
C ASN A 383 -30.74 -5.35 29.80
N LYS A 384 -31.86 -5.94 29.36
CA LYS A 384 -32.74 -6.70 30.26
C LYS A 384 -31.92 -7.84 30.83
N LYS A 385 -31.69 -7.79 32.16
CA LYS A 385 -30.94 -8.81 32.92
C LYS A 385 -31.39 -10.21 32.48
N ALA A 386 -30.47 -10.98 31.91
CA ALA A 386 -30.68 -12.39 31.62
C ALA A 386 -30.99 -13.15 32.93
N PRO A 387 -31.96 -14.08 32.94
CA PRO A 387 -32.27 -14.86 34.13
C PRO A 387 -31.08 -15.74 34.51
N LYS A 388 -30.70 -15.69 35.79
CA LYS A 388 -29.61 -16.49 36.38
C LYS A 388 -29.89 -18.00 36.14
N LYS A 389 -29.09 -18.65 35.30
CA LYS A 389 -29.08 -20.12 35.18
C LYS A 389 -28.52 -20.72 36.48
N LYS A 390 -29.31 -21.54 37.17
CA LYS A 390 -28.87 -22.38 38.30
C LYS A 390 -27.83 -23.38 37.80
N ILE A 391 -26.65 -23.39 38.41
CA ILE A 391 -25.59 -24.37 38.17
C ILE A 391 -25.99 -25.66 38.91
N PRO A 392 -26.07 -26.83 38.23
CA PRO A 392 -26.32 -28.09 38.92
C PRO A 392 -25.04 -28.59 39.62
N ASN A 393 -25.16 -28.93 40.91
CA ASN A 393 -24.12 -29.53 41.73
C ASN A 393 -23.64 -30.86 41.12
N LYS A 394 -22.40 -30.91 40.62
CA LYS A 394 -21.70 -32.17 40.33
C LYS A 394 -20.92 -32.62 41.56
N LYS A 395 -21.27 -33.79 42.09
CA LYS A 395 -20.51 -34.52 43.12
C LYS A 395 -19.15 -34.94 42.54
N ILE A 396 -18.07 -34.62 43.26
CA ILE A 396 -16.70 -35.04 42.98
C ILE A 396 -16.48 -36.42 43.64
N PRO A 397 -16.05 -37.47 42.92
CA PRO A 397 -15.71 -38.74 43.54
C PRO A 397 -14.27 -38.74 44.10
N ASN A 398 -14.14 -39.11 45.38
CA ASN A 398 -12.87 -39.33 46.09
C ASN A 398 -12.05 -40.44 45.44
N LYS A 399 -10.85 -40.12 44.94
CA LYS A 399 -9.79 -41.12 44.71
C LYS A 399 -8.73 -40.98 45.82
N LYS A 400 -8.59 -42.05 46.60
CA LYS A 400 -7.50 -42.24 47.57
C LYS A 400 -6.17 -42.35 46.82
N LEU A 401 -5.16 -41.58 47.23
CA LEU A 401 -3.75 -41.85 46.90
C LEU A 401 -3.20 -42.86 47.93
N ASN A 402 -2.64 -43.95 47.44
CA ASN A 402 -1.74 -44.81 48.22
C ASN A 402 -0.30 -44.43 47.86
N PHE A 403 0.53 -44.19 48.87
CA PHE A 403 1.99 -44.04 48.74
C PHE A 403 2.66 -45.39 49.03
N VAL A 404 3.55 -45.81 48.15
CA VAL A 404 4.72 -46.66 48.44
C VAL A 404 5.91 -46.02 47.75
#